data_AF-A0AAD1U7X1-F1
#
_entry.id   AF-A0AAD1U7X1-F1
#
_cell.length_a   1.000
_cell.length_b   1.000
_cell.length_c   1.000
_cell.angle_alpha   90.00
_cell.angle_beta   90.00
_cell.angle_gamma   90.00
#
_symmetry.space_group_name_H-M   'P 1'
#
loop_
_entity.id
_entity.type
_entity.pdbx_description
1 polymer ?
#
loop_
_entity_poly.entity_id
_entity_poly.type
_entity_poly.pdbx_seq_one_letter_code
_entity_poly.pdbx_strand_id
1 'polypeptide(L)'
;MSRTTKDLIDMIKSQRKKDERGGKHFNDDLIDPNDDLYEYSSSKKTKLETPSKMAKTIEILNQKVEKLETDRTKLIKKVERLKRNYEGLSFSTKNEKSEFVSLNHENSQLKKEIDALRLNNNELASREEQYREAVKKLHEQTQDLEEKLNKKMHEHKLQVEETRKQSKKFEDKIKEMTTSHNNERVKRNDEIKRLKSQVKSLIEEASTPANGNLIPEDEINERANAMADQLAKEISVKVTKERQDFQSQIDQLREELYMAQKVIDQNTLDFERKKTELQEQITDEHKKTNEAKEVKEKTAKLEEKIDSLKRELEASNLIIDNKEATIKKKDAEIELLEREKEDKNTQLTKIQSGTSQEMKELHDTIKVLEDERRKLLLEKSEIERARDEAQKKFTKNKSDLDNIVEQYKNNQDELETTLRERIKELEDDNRMIKTRFEDEINEERSNNEQLSSKLRKLDDQISLLEKQQSDFLTFKDTIIVTAKKMLKNFEPIESNLSCLSCLEFLEDPLMLICGHSICLKCFKTHSDPQSKDSIVFCEECRVETKNKELMESKVIEILCEKFKASKKSVSQIMDYATNLRIE
;
A
#
# COMPACT_ATOMS: atom_id res chain seq x y z
N MET A 1 -21.67 33.40 -8.67
CA MET A 1 -20.91 32.98 -7.48
C MET A 1 -20.98 34.01 -6.33
N SER A 2 -22.13 34.65 -6.06
CA SER A 2 -22.27 35.61 -4.94
C SER A 2 -23.66 35.60 -4.29
N ARG A 3 -24.38 34.47 -4.34
CA ARG A 3 -25.67 34.29 -3.63
C ARG A 3 -25.66 33.16 -2.61
N THR A 4 -24.70 32.25 -2.66
CA THR A 4 -24.63 31.07 -1.76
C THR A 4 -23.88 31.32 -0.45
N THR A 5 -23.22 32.46 -0.29
CA THR A 5 -22.45 32.78 0.93
C THR A 5 -23.29 33.49 2.00
N LYS A 6 -24.45 34.07 1.63
CA LYS A 6 -25.33 34.79 2.56
C LYS A 6 -26.24 33.85 3.35
N ASP A 7 -26.73 32.79 2.69
CA ASP A 7 -27.62 31.79 3.31
C ASP A 7 -26.90 30.93 4.36
N LEU A 8 -25.59 30.69 4.21
CA LEU A 8 -24.77 29.97 5.18
C LEU A 8 -24.48 30.78 6.45
N ILE A 9 -24.44 32.11 6.36
CA ILE A 9 -24.20 32.99 7.51
C ILE A 9 -25.46 33.16 8.36
N ASP A 10 -26.65 33.18 7.74
CA ASP A 10 -27.92 33.29 8.46
C ASP A 10 -28.32 31.97 9.15
N MET A 11 -27.85 30.83 8.62
CA MET A 11 -28.04 29.52 9.25
C MET A 11 -27.14 29.32 10.49
N ILE A 12 -25.94 29.91 10.51
CA ILE A 12 -25.02 29.87 11.68
C ILE A 12 -25.49 30.81 12.81
N LYS A 13 -26.25 31.88 12.49
CA LYS A 13 -26.78 32.82 13.49
C LYS A 13 -28.07 32.35 14.18
N SER A 14 -28.79 31.39 13.61
CA SER A 14 -30.02 30.83 14.23
C SER A 14 -29.74 29.72 15.24
N GLN A 15 -28.57 29.05 15.18
CA GLN A 15 -28.17 28.02 16.15
C GLN A 15 -27.40 28.54 17.36
N ARG A 16 -26.84 29.76 17.31
CA ARG A 16 -26.18 30.40 18.48
C ARG A 16 -27.11 31.17 19.43
N LYS A 17 -28.44 31.10 19.24
CA LYS A 17 -29.43 31.85 20.03
C LYS A 17 -30.30 31.01 20.98
N LYS A 18 -29.98 29.74 21.21
CA LYS A 18 -30.76 28.88 22.12
C LYS A 18 -30.11 28.45 23.43
N ASP A 19 -28.80 28.62 23.63
CA ASP A 19 -28.13 28.09 24.83
C ASP A 19 -27.52 29.15 25.76
N GLU A 20 -27.92 30.42 25.64
CA GLU A 20 -27.60 31.47 26.63
C GLU A 20 -28.86 32.27 26.99
N ARG A 21 -29.65 31.73 27.93
CA ARG A 21 -30.55 32.49 28.80
C ARG A 21 -31.13 31.57 29.89
N GLY A 22 -30.76 31.83 31.15
CA GLY A 22 -31.48 31.27 32.30
C GLY A 22 -30.68 31.07 33.57
N GLY A 23 -30.08 32.13 34.10
CA GLY A 23 -29.63 32.16 35.49
C GLY A 23 -30.71 32.71 36.43
N LYS A 24 -30.90 31.98 37.55
CA LYS A 24 -31.35 32.40 38.91
C LYS A 24 -32.85 32.66 39.18
N HIS A 25 -33.42 31.85 40.09
CA HIS A 25 -33.70 32.18 41.51
C HIS A 25 -34.14 30.90 42.27
N PHE A 26 -33.37 30.46 43.28
CA PHE A 26 -33.64 30.55 44.74
C PHE A 26 -34.81 29.71 45.27
N ASN A 27 -34.49 28.64 46.02
CA ASN A 27 -34.83 28.51 47.44
C ASN A 27 -33.94 27.44 48.11
N ASP A 28 -33.47 27.78 49.30
CA ASP A 28 -32.74 26.95 50.26
C ASP A 28 -33.62 25.82 50.81
N ASP A 29 -33.02 24.65 51.10
CA ASP A 29 -33.16 23.95 52.40
C ASP A 29 -32.29 22.68 52.44
N LEU A 30 -31.25 22.75 53.30
CA LEU A 30 -30.80 21.77 54.30
C LEU A 30 -30.71 20.25 54.00
N ILE A 31 -29.47 19.75 54.17
CA ILE A 31 -29.04 18.46 54.80
C ILE A 31 -29.26 17.14 54.01
N ASP A 32 -28.17 16.52 53.53
CA ASP A 32 -27.49 15.31 54.09
C ASP A 32 -26.60 14.65 53.01
N PRO A 33 -25.33 14.27 53.27
CA PRO A 33 -24.49 13.55 52.31
C PRO A 33 -24.35 12.07 52.68
N ASN A 34 -25.12 11.21 52.00
CA ASN A 34 -24.82 9.79 51.71
C ASN A 34 -26.03 9.18 50.98
N ASP A 35 -25.87 8.78 49.72
CA ASP A 35 -26.10 7.40 49.28
C ASP A 35 -26.07 7.24 47.74
N ASP A 36 -25.53 6.08 47.39
CA ASP A 36 -25.78 5.28 46.18
C ASP A 36 -25.26 5.77 44.81
N LEU A 37 -24.18 5.20 44.28
CA LEU A 37 -24.07 3.87 43.64
C LEU A 37 -25.04 3.65 42.46
N TYR A 38 -24.40 3.37 41.32
CA TYR A 38 -24.95 2.75 40.11
C TYR A 38 -25.93 3.55 39.25
N GLU A 39 -25.39 4.26 38.26
CA GLU A 39 -26.09 4.47 36.99
C GLU A 39 -25.25 3.99 35.81
N TYR A 40 -25.68 2.85 35.26
CA TYR A 40 -25.16 2.20 34.08
C TYR A 40 -25.57 3.01 32.84
N SER A 41 -24.72 3.96 32.44
CA SER A 41 -24.95 4.73 31.21
C SER A 41 -24.68 3.85 29.98
N SER A 42 -25.77 3.52 29.31
CA SER A 42 -25.84 2.90 28.00
C SER A 42 -25.16 3.76 26.93
N SER A 43 -23.88 3.55 26.68
CA SER A 43 -23.15 4.17 25.57
C SER A 43 -22.80 3.12 24.50
N LYS A 44 -23.39 3.32 23.32
CA LYS A 44 -23.03 2.75 21.99
C LYS A 44 -21.87 1.74 22.01
N LYS A 45 -22.19 0.47 21.74
CA LYS A 45 -21.23 -0.55 21.29
C LYS A 45 -20.61 -0.14 19.94
N THR A 46 -19.65 0.78 19.94
CA THR A 46 -18.60 0.78 18.93
C THR A 46 -17.88 -0.55 19.09
N LYS A 47 -17.86 -1.38 18.04
CA LYS A 47 -17.08 -2.62 18.02
C LYS A 47 -15.66 -2.28 18.45
N LEU A 48 -15.25 -2.62 19.68
CA LEU A 48 -13.87 -2.48 20.12
C LEU A 48 -13.02 -3.32 19.17
N GLU A 49 -12.28 -2.67 18.27
CA GLU A 49 -11.25 -3.34 17.49
C GLU A 49 -10.13 -3.74 18.43
N THR A 50 -9.74 -5.01 18.40
CA THR A 50 -8.63 -5.48 19.22
C THR A 50 -7.30 -4.94 18.65
N PRO A 51 -6.26 -4.73 19.48
CA PRO A 51 -4.94 -4.32 19.00
C PRO A 51 -4.39 -5.18 17.84
N SER A 52 -4.75 -6.47 17.83
CA SER A 52 -4.41 -7.41 16.75
C SER A 52 -5.13 -7.11 15.42
N LYS A 53 -6.40 -6.68 15.45
CA LYS A 53 -7.12 -6.26 14.24
C LYS A 53 -6.58 -4.95 13.69
N MET A 54 -6.31 -3.96 14.57
CA MET A 54 -5.67 -2.70 14.18
C MET A 54 -4.30 -2.91 13.54
N ALA A 55 -3.49 -3.85 14.06
CA ALA A 55 -2.19 -4.20 13.46
C ALA A 55 -2.32 -4.72 12.02
N LYS A 56 -3.31 -5.59 11.75
CA LYS A 56 -3.59 -6.09 10.39
C LYS A 56 -4.07 -4.98 9.46
N THR A 57 -4.92 -4.07 9.96
CA THR A 57 -5.38 -2.92 9.18
C THR A 57 -4.21 -2.02 8.79
N ILE A 58 -3.32 -1.68 9.74
CA ILE A 58 -2.11 -0.89 9.48
C ILE A 58 -1.21 -1.56 8.43
N GLU A 59 -1.03 -2.88 8.52
CA GLU A 59 -0.24 -3.64 7.54
C GLU A 59 -0.82 -3.55 6.12
N ILE A 60 -2.14 -3.68 5.96
CA ILE A 60 -2.82 -3.53 4.66
C ILE A 60 -2.67 -2.11 4.12
N LEU A 61 -2.78 -1.09 4.98
CA LEU A 61 -2.62 0.30 4.56
C LEU A 61 -1.17 0.59 4.12
N ASN A 62 -0.17 0.06 4.82
CA ASN A 62 1.24 0.16 4.42
C ASN A 62 1.51 -0.50 3.07
N GLN A 63 0.97 -1.70 2.82
CA GLN A 63 1.06 -2.36 1.51
C GLN A 63 0.43 -1.52 0.39
N LYS A 64 -0.68 -0.82 0.68
CA LYS A 64 -1.32 0.10 -0.28
C LYS A 64 -0.42 1.29 -0.59
N VAL A 65 0.24 1.88 0.41
CA VAL A 65 1.22 2.97 0.23
C VAL A 65 2.38 2.52 -0.64
N GLU A 66 3.01 1.38 -0.33
CA GLU A 66 4.13 0.84 -1.14
C GLU A 66 3.72 0.62 -2.60
N LYS A 67 2.52 0.07 -2.85
CA LYS A 67 2.02 -0.12 -4.20
C LYS A 67 1.91 1.21 -4.97
N LEU A 68 1.34 2.23 -4.33
CA LEU A 68 1.23 3.58 -4.94
C LEU A 68 2.60 4.19 -5.24
N GLU A 69 3.60 4.01 -4.37
CA GLU A 69 4.98 4.47 -4.60
C GLU A 69 5.63 3.76 -5.80
N THR A 70 5.45 2.44 -5.91
CA THR A 70 6.00 1.67 -7.04
C THR A 70 5.37 2.10 -8.36
N ASP A 71 4.06 2.31 -8.41
CA ASP A 71 3.35 2.72 -9.63
C ASP A 71 3.69 4.17 -10.02
N ARG A 72 3.82 5.07 -9.05
CA ARG A 72 4.36 6.43 -9.27
C ARG A 72 5.76 6.38 -9.88
N THR A 73 6.64 5.54 -9.35
CA THR A 73 8.02 5.39 -9.84
C THR A 73 8.06 4.84 -11.27
N LYS A 74 7.20 3.87 -11.61
CA LYS A 74 7.08 3.34 -12.98
C LYS A 74 6.63 4.43 -13.97
N LEU A 75 5.67 5.27 -13.58
CA LEU A 75 5.17 6.35 -14.42
C LEU A 75 6.25 7.40 -14.70
N ILE A 76 7.02 7.80 -13.67
CA ILE A 76 8.16 8.72 -13.80
C ILE A 76 9.18 8.17 -14.80
N LYS A 77 9.59 6.90 -14.65
CA LYS A 77 10.52 6.23 -15.58
C LYS A 77 10.01 6.14 -17.02
N LYS A 78 8.69 6.12 -17.23
CA LYS A 78 8.08 6.13 -18.58
C LYS A 78 8.17 7.53 -19.20
N VAL A 79 7.87 8.57 -18.44
CA VAL A 79 8.00 9.98 -18.89
C VAL A 79 9.46 10.33 -19.19
N GLU A 80 10.41 9.91 -18.35
CA GLU A 80 11.84 10.11 -18.60
C GLU A 80 12.32 9.43 -19.89
N ARG A 81 11.82 8.22 -20.19
CA ARG A 81 12.12 7.53 -21.46
C ARG A 81 11.59 8.32 -22.66
N LEU A 82 10.35 8.78 -22.62
CA LEU A 82 9.78 9.63 -23.68
C LEU A 82 10.58 10.92 -23.86
N LYS A 83 11.01 11.57 -22.77
CA LYS A 83 11.85 12.76 -22.82
C LYS A 83 13.19 12.51 -23.53
N ARG A 84 13.88 11.41 -23.20
CA ARG A 84 15.14 11.04 -23.88
C ARG A 84 14.95 10.75 -25.37
N ASN A 85 13.87 10.06 -25.73
CA ASN A 85 13.57 9.78 -27.14
C ASN A 85 13.32 11.08 -27.92
N TYR A 86 12.53 12.00 -27.35
CA TYR A 86 12.31 13.33 -27.91
C TYR A 86 13.62 14.10 -28.09
N GLU A 87 14.48 14.15 -27.05
CA GLU A 87 15.77 14.85 -27.11
C GLU A 87 16.70 14.26 -28.18
N GLY A 88 16.78 12.93 -28.28
CA GLY A 88 17.59 12.25 -29.29
C GLY A 88 17.10 12.53 -30.72
N LEU A 89 15.79 12.45 -30.97
CA LEU A 89 15.21 12.73 -32.27
C LEU A 89 15.32 14.21 -32.65
N SER A 90 15.09 15.11 -31.70
CA SER A 90 15.26 16.56 -31.87
C SER A 90 16.69 16.93 -32.25
N PHE A 91 17.67 16.36 -31.55
CA PHE A 91 19.09 16.57 -31.85
C PHE A 91 19.46 16.05 -33.24
N SER A 92 19.05 14.82 -33.58
CA SER A 92 19.30 14.23 -34.89
C SER A 92 18.70 15.07 -36.03
N THR A 93 17.47 15.57 -35.85
CA THR A 93 16.78 16.42 -36.83
C THR A 93 17.46 17.77 -36.98
N LYS A 94 17.97 18.35 -35.88
CA LYS A 94 18.75 19.59 -35.93
C LYS A 94 20.04 19.44 -36.72
N ASN A 95 20.73 18.30 -36.58
CA ASN A 95 21.93 18.01 -37.35
C ASN A 95 21.61 17.85 -38.85
N GLU A 96 20.55 17.13 -39.20
CA GLU A 96 20.11 17.02 -40.60
C GLU A 96 19.70 18.36 -41.22
N LYS A 97 19.01 19.23 -40.47
CA LYS A 97 18.68 20.60 -40.89
C LYS A 97 19.94 21.43 -41.17
N SER A 98 20.97 21.31 -40.33
CA SER A 98 22.27 21.96 -40.54
C SER A 98 22.92 21.49 -41.85
N GLU A 99 23.01 20.18 -42.07
CA GLU A 99 23.56 19.62 -43.31
C GLU A 99 22.75 20.03 -44.55
N PHE A 100 21.42 20.04 -44.46
CA PHE A 100 20.53 20.50 -45.54
C PHE A 100 20.80 21.96 -45.92
N VAL A 101 21.00 22.85 -44.93
CA VAL A 101 21.34 24.25 -45.19
C VAL A 101 22.70 24.38 -45.87
N SER A 102 23.70 23.60 -45.45
CA SER A 102 25.03 23.60 -46.09
C SER A 102 24.96 23.16 -47.55
N LEU A 103 24.28 22.04 -47.82
CA LEU A 103 24.11 21.52 -49.18
C LEU A 103 23.34 22.49 -50.08
N ASN A 104 22.29 23.14 -49.57
CA ASN A 104 21.58 24.18 -50.32
C ASN A 104 22.47 25.39 -50.64
N HIS A 105 23.36 25.76 -49.71
CA HIS A 105 24.32 26.82 -49.96
C HIS A 105 25.32 26.44 -51.06
N GLU A 106 25.89 25.23 -51.00
CA GLU A 106 26.78 24.68 -52.03
C GLU A 106 26.09 24.60 -53.40
N ASN A 107 24.85 24.10 -53.47
CA ASN A 107 24.08 24.09 -54.72
C ASN A 107 23.79 25.49 -55.26
N SER A 108 23.54 26.47 -54.37
CA SER A 108 23.40 27.86 -54.80
C SER A 108 24.71 28.42 -55.38
N GLN A 109 25.87 28.00 -54.88
CA GLN A 109 27.17 28.40 -55.42
C GLN A 109 27.44 27.73 -56.77
N LEU A 110 27.25 26.41 -56.87
CA LEU A 110 27.39 25.65 -58.13
C LEU A 110 26.50 26.23 -59.23
N LYS A 111 25.25 26.57 -58.92
CA LYS A 111 24.34 27.19 -59.89
C LYS A 111 24.87 28.53 -60.41
N LYS A 112 25.41 29.38 -59.53
CA LYS A 112 26.05 30.64 -59.92
C LYS A 112 27.29 30.41 -60.79
N GLU A 113 28.11 29.40 -60.48
CA GLU A 113 29.28 29.05 -61.31
C GLU A 113 28.84 28.57 -62.71
N ILE A 114 27.84 27.70 -62.80
CA ILE A 114 27.27 27.25 -64.07
C ILE A 114 26.76 28.43 -64.89
N ASP A 115 26.01 29.35 -64.28
CA ASP A 115 25.46 30.51 -64.98
C ASP A 115 26.56 31.47 -65.47
N ALA A 116 27.63 31.67 -64.69
CA ALA A 116 28.80 32.45 -65.11
C ALA A 116 29.55 31.78 -66.28
N LEU A 117 29.76 30.47 -66.22
CA LEU A 117 30.40 29.71 -67.30
C LEU A 117 29.55 29.72 -68.58
N ARG A 118 28.22 29.64 -68.47
CA ARG A 118 27.31 29.78 -69.61
C ARG A 118 27.42 31.13 -70.27
N LEU A 119 27.48 32.21 -69.49
CA LEU A 119 27.65 33.55 -70.04
C LEU A 119 28.96 33.64 -70.85
N ASN A 120 30.07 33.17 -70.27
CA ASN A 120 31.36 33.12 -70.95
C ASN A 120 31.33 32.24 -72.22
N ASN A 121 30.67 31.08 -72.16
CA ASN A 121 30.54 30.20 -73.32
C ASN A 121 29.71 30.85 -74.44
N ASN A 122 28.65 31.60 -74.10
CA ASN A 122 27.85 32.33 -75.08
C ASN A 122 28.66 33.45 -75.75
N GLU A 123 29.49 34.18 -74.99
CA GLU A 123 30.39 35.20 -75.54
C GLU A 123 31.42 34.57 -76.49
N LEU A 124 32.02 33.45 -76.09
CA LEU A 124 32.97 32.71 -76.94
C LEU A 124 32.30 32.11 -78.18
N ALA A 125 31.09 31.58 -78.07
CA ALA A 125 30.33 31.06 -79.20
C ALA A 125 30.00 32.16 -80.22
N SER A 126 29.58 33.34 -79.74
CA SER A 126 29.38 34.51 -80.61
C SER A 126 30.68 34.92 -81.32
N ARG A 127 31.81 34.89 -80.59
CA ARG A 127 33.12 35.19 -81.16
C ARG A 127 33.60 34.12 -82.14
N GLU A 128 33.33 32.85 -81.88
CA GLU A 128 33.60 31.73 -82.80
C GLU A 128 32.79 31.87 -84.10
N GLU A 129 31.54 32.33 -84.02
CA GLU A 129 30.72 32.60 -85.20
C GLU A 129 31.26 33.78 -86.02
N GLN A 130 31.67 34.86 -85.35
CA GLN A 130 32.36 35.97 -86.02
C GLN A 130 33.65 35.51 -86.71
N TYR A 131 34.45 34.68 -86.05
CA TYR A 131 35.66 34.11 -86.64
C TYR A 131 35.36 33.13 -87.77
N ARG A 132 34.30 32.33 -87.69
CA ARG A 132 33.85 31.45 -88.78
C ARG A 132 33.55 32.24 -90.05
N GLU A 133 32.76 33.31 -89.91
CA GLU A 133 32.40 34.17 -91.03
C GLU A 133 33.62 34.92 -91.57
N ALA A 134 34.53 35.38 -90.68
CA ALA A 134 35.80 35.97 -91.09
C ALA A 134 36.66 34.96 -91.87
N VAL A 135 36.86 33.75 -91.36
CA VAL A 135 37.63 32.68 -92.03
C VAL A 135 37.03 32.33 -93.38
N LYS A 136 35.70 32.30 -93.50
CA LYS A 136 35.04 32.06 -94.79
C LYS A 136 35.41 33.14 -95.82
N LYS A 137 35.33 34.41 -95.45
CA LYS A 137 35.74 35.54 -96.30
C LYS A 137 37.22 35.50 -96.64
N LEU A 138 38.06 35.17 -95.66
CA LEU A 138 39.50 35.03 -95.87
C LEU A 138 39.83 33.86 -96.80
N HIS A 139 39.11 32.74 -96.69
CA HIS A 139 39.28 31.61 -97.60
C HIS A 139 38.89 31.97 -99.04
N GLU A 140 37.79 32.68 -99.23
CA GLU A 140 37.38 33.22 -100.54
C GLU A 140 38.44 34.18 -101.10
N GLN A 141 39.00 35.05 -100.26
CA GLN A 141 40.10 35.95 -100.64
C GLN A 141 41.37 35.19 -101.00
N THR A 142 41.78 34.20 -100.19
CA THR A 142 42.95 33.35 -100.47
C THR A 142 42.78 32.59 -101.78
N GLN A 143 41.59 32.02 -102.04
CA GLN A 143 41.30 31.35 -103.32
C GLN A 143 41.41 32.31 -104.51
N ASP A 144 40.85 33.51 -104.41
CA ASP A 144 40.96 34.54 -105.46
C ASP A 144 42.42 34.98 -105.67
N LEU A 145 43.20 35.15 -104.60
CA LEU A 145 44.62 35.48 -104.68
C LEU A 145 45.44 34.33 -105.28
N GLU A 146 45.18 33.08 -104.90
CA GLU A 146 45.80 31.89 -105.48
C GLU A 146 45.48 31.76 -106.96
N GLU A 147 44.22 32.00 -107.37
CA GLU A 147 43.81 31.99 -108.77
C GLU A 147 44.50 33.12 -109.55
N LYS A 148 44.56 34.34 -109.00
CA LYS A 148 45.31 35.47 -109.59
C LYS A 148 46.80 35.17 -109.71
N LEU A 149 47.41 34.56 -108.69
CA LEU A 149 48.82 34.17 -108.71
C LEU A 149 49.06 33.10 -109.78
N ASN A 150 48.22 32.07 -109.85
CA ASN A 150 48.31 31.01 -110.85
C ASN A 150 48.15 31.56 -112.26
N LYS A 151 47.20 32.48 -112.47
CA LYS A 151 47.01 33.17 -113.75
C LYS A 151 48.24 34.00 -114.11
N LYS A 152 48.79 34.78 -113.17
CA LYS A 152 50.02 35.57 -113.39
C LYS A 152 51.23 34.70 -113.67
N MET A 153 51.38 33.57 -112.97
CA MET A 153 52.40 32.56 -113.27
C MET A 153 52.27 32.04 -114.70
N HIS A 154 51.06 31.74 -115.13
CA HIS A 154 50.80 31.25 -116.48
C HIS A 154 51.10 32.32 -117.55
N GLU A 155 50.63 33.55 -117.35
CA GLU A 155 50.93 34.71 -118.22
C GLU A 155 52.43 34.95 -118.34
N HIS A 156 53.16 34.98 -117.22
CA HIS A 156 54.60 35.16 -117.20
C HIS A 156 55.31 34.00 -117.92
N LYS A 157 54.87 32.75 -117.70
CA LYS A 157 55.43 31.58 -118.39
C LYS A 157 55.27 31.68 -119.91
N LEU A 158 54.11 32.12 -120.40
CA LEU A 158 53.86 32.35 -121.82
C LEU A 158 54.74 33.47 -122.38
N GLN A 159 54.84 34.61 -121.68
CA GLN A 159 55.69 35.73 -122.08
C GLN A 159 57.18 35.34 -122.14
N VAL A 160 57.66 34.58 -121.15
CA VAL A 160 59.04 34.04 -121.15
C VAL A 160 59.23 33.08 -122.33
N GLU A 161 58.27 32.21 -122.63
CA GLU A 161 58.38 31.27 -123.75
C GLU A 161 58.38 31.98 -125.11
N GLU A 162 57.52 32.99 -125.29
CA GLU A 162 57.45 33.80 -126.50
C GLU A 162 58.72 34.62 -126.71
N THR A 163 59.22 35.27 -125.67
CA THR A 163 60.47 36.02 -125.73
C THR A 163 61.66 35.08 -125.96
N ARG A 164 61.69 33.89 -125.34
CA ARG A 164 62.70 32.85 -125.64
C ARG A 164 62.64 32.38 -127.09
N LYS A 165 61.45 32.21 -127.67
CA LYS A 165 61.30 31.89 -129.10
C LYS A 165 61.85 33.01 -129.98
N GLN A 166 61.63 34.27 -129.62
CA GLN A 166 62.21 35.42 -130.32
C GLN A 166 63.74 35.45 -130.18
N SER A 167 64.29 35.29 -128.98
CA SER A 167 65.75 35.18 -128.78
C SER A 167 66.34 34.03 -129.59
N LYS A 168 65.70 32.85 -129.60
CA LYS A 168 66.16 31.71 -130.41
C LYS A 168 66.13 32.02 -131.91
N LYS A 169 65.12 32.74 -132.42
CA LYS A 169 65.09 33.20 -133.82
C LYS A 169 66.27 34.12 -134.13
N PHE A 170 66.60 35.05 -133.25
CA PHE A 170 67.75 35.92 -133.43
C PHE A 170 69.07 35.14 -133.37
N GLU A 171 69.22 34.20 -132.43
CA GLU A 171 70.38 33.31 -132.35
C GLU A 171 70.55 32.47 -133.62
N ASP A 172 69.48 31.84 -134.09
CA ASP A 172 69.50 31.00 -135.28
C ASP A 172 69.79 31.84 -136.53
N LYS A 173 69.26 33.07 -136.63
CA LYS A 173 69.57 34.02 -137.70
C LYS A 173 71.04 34.46 -137.67
N ILE A 174 71.61 34.71 -136.49
CA ILE A 174 73.04 35.00 -136.34
C ILE A 174 73.86 33.78 -136.79
N LYS A 175 73.50 32.56 -136.39
CA LYS A 175 74.20 31.32 -136.81
C LYS A 175 74.11 31.12 -138.33
N GLU A 176 72.94 31.30 -138.92
CA GLU A 176 72.70 31.16 -140.35
C GLU A 176 73.50 32.19 -141.16
N MET A 177 73.43 33.48 -140.78
CA MET A 177 74.23 34.52 -141.42
C MET A 177 75.73 34.26 -141.28
N THR A 178 76.19 33.81 -140.09
CA THR A 178 77.61 33.48 -139.87
C THR A 178 78.06 32.32 -140.75
N THR A 179 77.20 31.29 -140.91
CA THR A 179 77.49 30.12 -141.74
C THR A 179 77.48 30.47 -143.23
N SER A 180 76.49 31.25 -143.67
CA SER A 180 76.41 31.77 -145.04
C SER A 180 77.62 32.62 -145.38
N HIS A 181 77.97 33.58 -144.52
CA HIS A 181 79.16 34.42 -144.70
C HIS A 181 80.44 33.59 -144.75
N ASN A 182 80.59 32.57 -143.89
CA ASN A 182 81.73 31.65 -143.94
C ASN A 182 81.78 30.85 -145.25
N ASN A 183 80.64 30.34 -145.73
CA ASN A 183 80.55 29.59 -146.98
C ASN A 183 80.88 30.47 -148.20
N GLU A 184 80.35 31.68 -148.26
CA GLU A 184 80.71 32.63 -149.32
C GLU A 184 82.18 33.03 -149.22
N ARG A 185 82.72 33.22 -148.01
CA ARG A 185 84.14 33.50 -147.81
C ARG A 185 85.01 32.36 -148.33
N VAL A 186 84.62 31.09 -148.14
CA VAL A 186 85.29 29.92 -148.72
C VAL A 186 85.20 29.93 -150.25
N LYS A 187 84.01 30.14 -150.82
CA LYS A 187 83.82 30.25 -152.29
C LYS A 187 84.69 31.35 -152.89
N ARG A 188 84.70 32.55 -152.30
CA ARG A 188 85.55 33.67 -152.73
C ARG A 188 87.03 33.29 -152.62
N ASN A 189 87.45 32.61 -151.56
CA ASN A 189 88.83 32.16 -151.42
C ASN A 189 89.22 31.11 -152.48
N ASP A 190 88.32 30.21 -152.84
CA ASP A 190 88.54 29.22 -153.90
C ASP A 190 88.56 29.87 -155.29
N GLU A 191 87.71 30.87 -155.52
CA GLU A 191 87.68 31.67 -156.74
C GLU A 191 88.93 32.55 -156.87
N ILE A 192 89.39 33.17 -155.77
CA ILE A 192 90.68 33.87 -155.70
C ILE A 192 91.83 32.89 -156.00
N LYS A 193 91.80 31.66 -155.48
CA LYS A 193 92.80 30.64 -155.82
C LYS A 193 92.75 30.28 -157.32
N ARG A 194 91.56 30.12 -157.89
CA ARG A 194 91.36 29.77 -159.31
C ARG A 194 91.83 30.90 -160.23
N LEU A 195 91.45 32.14 -159.92
CA LEU A 195 91.93 33.33 -160.62
C LEU A 195 93.45 33.49 -160.50
N LYS A 196 94.03 33.26 -159.31
CA LYS A 196 95.49 33.21 -159.14
C LYS A 196 96.14 32.13 -160.01
N SER A 197 95.55 30.94 -160.14
CA SER A 197 96.06 29.89 -161.04
C SER A 197 95.91 30.22 -162.52
N GLN A 198 94.84 30.90 -162.94
CA GLN A 198 94.64 31.38 -164.32
C GLN A 198 95.59 32.52 -164.69
N VAL A 199 95.83 33.45 -163.77
CA VAL A 199 96.87 34.48 -163.95
C VAL A 199 98.24 33.82 -164.09
N LYS A 200 98.51 32.76 -163.30
CA LYS A 200 99.76 32.01 -163.40
C LYS A 200 99.92 31.27 -164.75
N SER A 201 98.86 30.68 -165.29
CA SER A 201 98.90 30.01 -166.61
C SER A 201 99.02 31.00 -167.77
N LEU A 202 98.38 32.18 -167.68
CA LEU A 202 98.52 33.25 -168.68
C LEU A 202 99.94 33.84 -168.70
N ILE A 203 100.64 33.84 -167.56
CA ILE A 203 102.06 34.22 -167.49
C ILE A 203 102.96 33.15 -168.12
N GLU A 204 102.62 31.86 -168.00
CA GLU A 204 103.40 30.74 -168.58
C GLU A 204 103.19 30.58 -170.12
N GLU A 205 102.02 30.92 -170.67
CA GLU A 205 101.75 30.89 -172.12
C GLU A 205 102.47 32.00 -172.92
N ALA A 206 102.92 33.08 -172.25
CA ALA A 206 103.63 34.18 -172.90
C ALA A 206 105.11 33.86 -173.23
N SER A 207 105.65 32.69 -172.84
CA SER A 207 107.11 32.44 -172.84
C SER A 207 107.68 31.46 -173.90
N THR A 208 107.05 31.16 -175.07
CA THR A 208 107.71 30.34 -176.14
C THR A 208 107.38 30.76 -177.61
N PRO A 209 108.29 30.55 -178.61
CA PRO A 209 108.61 31.58 -179.63
C PRO A 209 108.33 31.23 -181.12
N ALA A 210 108.03 32.23 -181.96
CA ALA A 210 108.29 32.23 -183.41
C ALA A 210 108.26 33.65 -184.05
N ASN A 211 109.46 34.10 -184.48
CA ASN A 211 109.79 35.12 -185.49
C ASN A 211 109.01 36.46 -185.57
N GLY A 212 109.71 37.54 -185.18
CA GLY A 212 109.81 38.72 -186.06
C GLY A 212 109.10 40.02 -185.67
N ASN A 213 109.10 40.45 -184.41
CA ASN A 213 109.29 41.87 -184.02
C ASN A 213 109.39 41.99 -182.49
N LEU A 214 110.46 42.64 -182.03
CA LEU A 214 110.81 42.82 -180.62
C LEU A 214 109.94 43.90 -179.94
N ILE A 215 109.29 43.55 -178.83
CA ILE A 215 108.92 44.47 -177.74
C ILE A 215 109.44 43.84 -176.43
N PRO A 216 110.13 44.58 -175.53
CA PRO A 216 110.83 44.01 -174.37
C PRO A 216 109.90 43.47 -173.26
N GLU A 217 110.33 42.36 -172.63
CA GLU A 217 109.63 41.54 -171.63
C GLU A 217 109.38 42.23 -170.28
N ASP A 218 110.13 43.30 -169.97
CA ASP A 218 110.06 44.03 -168.69
C ASP A 218 108.79 44.90 -168.56
N GLU A 219 108.25 45.44 -169.66
CA GLU A 219 107.01 46.25 -169.62
C GLU A 219 105.75 45.40 -169.42
N ILE A 220 105.77 44.12 -169.82
CA ILE A 220 104.63 43.20 -169.66
C ILE A 220 104.50 42.77 -168.20
N ASN A 221 105.62 42.45 -167.54
CA ASN A 221 105.63 42.03 -166.13
C ASN A 221 105.27 43.16 -165.16
N GLU A 222 105.70 44.40 -165.42
CA GLU A 222 105.35 45.54 -164.57
C GLU A 222 103.85 45.87 -164.66
N ARG A 223 103.28 45.80 -165.86
CA ARG A 223 101.85 46.05 -166.10
C ARG A 223 100.96 44.94 -165.55
N ALA A 224 101.40 43.68 -165.62
CA ALA A 224 100.71 42.55 -165.01
C ALA A 224 100.71 42.62 -163.47
N ASN A 225 101.84 42.97 -162.85
CA ASN A 225 101.92 43.15 -161.39
C ASN A 225 101.14 44.36 -160.90
N ALA A 226 101.18 45.49 -161.62
CA ALA A 226 100.37 46.67 -161.30
C ALA A 226 98.87 46.39 -161.40
N MET A 227 98.45 45.62 -162.42
CA MET A 227 97.04 45.20 -162.57
C MET A 227 96.62 44.21 -161.48
N ALA A 228 97.51 43.29 -161.09
CA ALA A 228 97.27 42.37 -159.97
C ALA A 228 97.16 43.10 -158.62
N ASP A 229 98.00 44.11 -158.36
CA ASP A 229 97.94 44.94 -157.15
C ASP A 229 96.70 45.83 -157.14
N GLN A 230 96.30 46.40 -158.27
CA GLN A 230 95.06 47.17 -158.37
C GLN A 230 93.84 46.28 -158.12
N LEU A 231 93.79 45.07 -158.71
CA LEU A 231 92.75 44.09 -158.42
C LEU A 231 92.77 43.65 -156.96
N ALA A 232 93.95 43.39 -156.38
CA ALA A 232 94.08 42.97 -154.98
C ALA A 232 93.58 44.08 -154.02
N LYS A 233 93.84 45.35 -154.35
CA LYS A 233 93.38 46.49 -153.57
C LYS A 233 91.86 46.68 -153.69
N GLU A 234 91.30 46.57 -154.89
CA GLU A 234 89.84 46.63 -155.10
C GLU A 234 89.11 45.47 -154.43
N ILE A 235 89.62 44.24 -154.54
CA ILE A 235 89.08 43.05 -153.87
C ILE A 235 89.18 43.23 -152.36
N SER A 236 90.33 43.67 -151.84
CA SER A 236 90.53 43.89 -150.40
C SER A 236 89.52 44.89 -149.86
N VAL A 237 89.35 46.05 -150.51
CA VAL A 237 88.39 47.09 -150.12
C VAL A 237 86.95 46.59 -150.17
N LYS A 238 86.54 45.88 -151.24
CA LYS A 238 85.19 45.28 -151.32
C LYS A 238 84.96 44.25 -150.22
N VAL A 239 85.93 43.35 -149.99
CA VAL A 239 85.84 42.32 -148.94
C VAL A 239 85.84 42.94 -147.55
N THR A 240 86.62 44.00 -147.29
CA THR A 240 86.60 44.68 -145.99
C THR A 240 85.29 45.41 -145.77
N LYS A 241 84.75 46.09 -146.78
CA LYS A 241 83.47 46.79 -146.68
C LYS A 241 82.32 45.81 -146.44
N GLU A 242 82.23 44.74 -147.25
CA GLU A 242 81.23 43.69 -147.04
C GLU A 242 81.36 43.08 -145.64
N ARG A 243 82.59 42.77 -145.18
CA ARG A 243 82.83 42.23 -143.83
C ARG A 243 82.39 43.20 -142.73
N GLN A 244 82.63 44.51 -142.90
CA GLN A 244 82.19 45.53 -141.94
C GLN A 244 80.67 45.63 -141.92
N ASP A 245 80.01 45.62 -143.08
CA ASP A 245 78.55 45.64 -143.19
C ASP A 245 77.93 44.39 -142.53
N PHE A 246 78.51 43.20 -142.76
CA PHE A 246 78.08 41.95 -142.11
C PHE A 246 78.30 41.97 -140.59
N GLN A 247 79.47 42.47 -140.13
CA GLN A 247 79.77 42.56 -138.70
C GLN A 247 78.81 43.54 -138.02
N SER A 248 78.49 44.67 -138.66
CA SER A 248 77.53 45.64 -138.15
C SER A 248 76.12 45.04 -138.01
N GLN A 249 75.68 44.22 -138.98
CA GLN A 249 74.41 43.49 -138.88
C GLN A 249 74.41 42.45 -137.74
N ILE A 250 75.52 41.73 -137.53
CA ILE A 250 75.66 40.79 -136.41
C ILE A 250 75.61 41.52 -135.07
N ASP A 251 76.28 42.67 -134.95
CA ASP A 251 76.32 43.43 -133.71
C ASP A 251 74.97 44.07 -133.38
N GLN A 252 74.21 44.53 -134.40
CA GLN A 252 72.83 44.97 -134.22
C GLN A 252 71.93 43.84 -133.67
N LEU A 253 72.00 42.63 -134.22
CA LEU A 253 71.22 41.49 -133.73
C LEU A 253 71.64 41.04 -132.32
N ARG A 254 72.91 41.19 -131.96
CA ARG A 254 73.41 40.92 -130.60
C ARG A 254 72.87 41.93 -129.59
N GLU A 255 72.79 43.19 -129.96
CA GLU A 255 72.21 44.24 -129.12
C GLU A 255 70.71 44.00 -128.91
N GLU A 256 69.98 43.64 -129.97
CA GLU A 256 68.56 43.25 -129.87
C GLU A 256 68.36 42.04 -128.95
N LEU A 257 69.24 41.03 -129.02
CA LEU A 257 69.26 39.88 -128.11
C LEU A 257 69.53 40.27 -126.65
N TYR A 258 70.50 41.14 -126.42
CA TYR A 258 70.84 41.63 -125.08
C TYR A 258 69.67 42.41 -124.46
N MET A 259 69.03 43.27 -125.24
CA MET A 259 67.85 44.02 -124.81
C MET A 259 66.67 43.09 -124.51
N ALA A 260 66.44 42.06 -125.34
CA ALA A 260 65.41 41.05 -125.08
C ALA A 260 65.68 40.26 -123.77
N GLN A 261 66.94 39.87 -123.52
CA GLN A 261 67.31 39.16 -122.29
C GLN A 261 67.15 40.05 -121.03
N LYS A 262 67.54 41.31 -121.11
CA LYS A 262 67.39 42.27 -120.00
C LYS A 262 65.91 42.48 -119.61
N VAL A 263 65.01 42.50 -120.60
CA VAL A 263 63.56 42.56 -120.36
C VAL A 263 63.05 41.29 -119.68
N ILE A 264 63.57 40.11 -120.05
CA ILE A 264 63.23 38.84 -119.37
C ILE A 264 63.65 38.88 -117.90
N ASP A 265 64.88 39.31 -117.62
CA ASP A 265 65.41 39.33 -116.25
C ASP A 265 64.64 40.30 -115.36
N GLN A 266 64.31 41.49 -115.89
CA GLN A 266 63.50 42.48 -115.17
C GLN A 266 62.09 41.97 -114.89
N ASN A 267 61.40 41.41 -115.89
CA ASN A 267 60.06 40.84 -115.71
C ASN A 267 60.05 39.67 -114.72
N THR A 268 61.12 38.86 -114.70
CA THR A 268 61.25 37.74 -113.77
C THR A 268 61.43 38.24 -112.33
N LEU A 269 62.23 39.28 -112.11
CA LEU A 269 62.40 39.89 -110.79
C LEU A 269 61.11 40.53 -110.27
N ASP A 270 60.41 41.28 -111.13
CA ASP A 270 59.13 41.90 -110.77
C ASP A 270 58.05 40.84 -110.47
N PHE A 271 58.05 39.72 -111.20
CA PHE A 271 57.19 38.58 -110.91
C PHE A 271 57.51 37.91 -109.56
N GLU A 272 58.78 37.63 -109.27
CA GLU A 272 59.18 37.02 -108.00
C GLU A 272 58.85 37.91 -106.80
N ARG A 273 59.00 39.25 -106.91
CA ARG A 273 58.56 40.19 -105.87
C ARG A 273 57.06 40.10 -105.62
N LYS A 274 56.25 40.12 -106.70
CA LYS A 274 54.79 40.01 -106.61
C LYS A 274 54.35 38.68 -105.97
N LYS A 275 55.06 37.59 -106.30
CA LYS A 275 54.82 36.26 -105.74
C LYS A 275 55.12 36.22 -104.25
N THR A 276 56.21 36.83 -103.79
CA THR A 276 56.53 36.89 -102.35
C THR A 276 55.48 37.71 -101.58
N GLU A 277 55.08 38.88 -102.11
CA GLU A 277 54.00 39.71 -101.53
C GLU A 277 52.69 38.91 -101.36
N LEU A 278 52.30 38.14 -102.38
CA LEU A 278 51.09 37.31 -102.33
C LEU A 278 51.23 36.14 -101.35
N GLN A 279 52.39 35.49 -101.27
CA GLN A 279 52.63 34.39 -100.33
C GLN A 279 52.59 34.86 -98.87
N GLU A 280 53.12 36.04 -98.56
CA GLU A 280 53.08 36.62 -97.21
C GLU A 280 51.64 36.91 -96.77
N GLN A 281 50.82 37.48 -97.65
CA GLN A 281 49.38 37.69 -97.41
C GLN A 281 48.65 36.37 -97.11
N ILE A 282 48.89 35.31 -97.89
CA ILE A 282 48.29 33.98 -97.65
C ILE A 282 48.71 33.43 -96.28
N THR A 283 49.95 33.65 -95.88
CA THR A 283 50.49 33.15 -94.59
C THR A 283 49.84 33.85 -93.40
N ASP A 284 49.66 35.16 -93.49
CA ASP A 284 48.96 35.95 -92.46
C ASP A 284 47.49 35.53 -92.32
N GLU A 285 46.80 35.23 -93.42
CA GLU A 285 45.41 34.75 -93.35
C GLU A 285 45.29 33.34 -92.75
N HIS A 286 46.24 32.45 -93.02
CA HIS A 286 46.31 31.16 -92.34
C HIS A 286 46.54 31.29 -90.83
N LYS A 287 47.33 32.28 -90.39
CA LYS A 287 47.55 32.54 -88.96
C LYS A 287 46.26 32.93 -88.25
N LYS A 288 45.48 33.86 -88.81
CA LYS A 288 44.16 34.25 -88.29
C LYS A 288 43.18 33.06 -88.23
N THR A 289 43.28 32.14 -89.21
CA THR A 289 42.46 30.92 -89.25
C THR A 289 42.79 29.95 -88.10
N ASN A 290 44.04 29.89 -87.65
CA ASN A 290 44.43 29.06 -86.50
C ASN A 290 43.94 29.62 -85.17
N GLU A 291 43.89 30.94 -84.99
CA GLU A 291 43.30 31.58 -83.81
C GLU A 291 41.81 31.22 -83.65
N ALA A 292 41.07 31.12 -84.76
CA ALA A 292 39.68 30.66 -84.77
C ALA A 292 39.52 29.21 -84.28
N LYS A 293 40.47 28.32 -84.63
CA LYS A 293 40.46 26.93 -84.14
C LYS A 293 40.70 26.85 -82.64
N GLU A 294 41.59 27.70 -82.11
CA GLU A 294 41.88 27.74 -80.67
C GLU A 294 40.65 28.19 -79.86
N VAL A 295 39.91 29.19 -80.36
CA VAL A 295 38.64 29.62 -79.73
C VAL A 295 37.64 28.48 -79.70
N LYS A 296 37.43 27.79 -80.83
CA LYS A 296 36.52 26.63 -80.91
C LYS A 296 36.86 25.52 -79.92
N GLU A 297 38.15 25.23 -79.74
CA GLU A 297 38.59 24.23 -78.76
C GLU A 297 38.32 24.68 -77.31
N LYS A 298 38.47 25.98 -77.01
CA LYS A 298 38.10 26.55 -75.70
C LYS A 298 36.59 26.50 -75.46
N THR A 299 35.76 26.78 -76.47
CA THR A 299 34.29 26.66 -76.38
C THR A 299 33.89 25.23 -76.03
N ALA A 300 34.42 24.24 -76.75
CA ALA A 300 34.12 22.81 -76.49
C ALA A 300 34.52 22.36 -75.08
N LYS A 301 35.68 22.80 -74.58
CA LYS A 301 36.12 22.49 -73.19
C LYS A 301 35.21 23.11 -72.13
N LEU A 302 34.68 24.31 -72.38
CA LEU A 302 33.74 24.95 -71.46
C LEU A 302 32.39 24.23 -71.45
N GLU A 303 31.90 23.78 -72.60
CA GLU A 303 30.67 22.98 -72.69
C GLU A 303 30.77 21.70 -71.86
N GLU A 304 31.88 20.96 -72.00
CA GLU A 304 32.12 19.75 -71.22
C GLU A 304 32.16 20.03 -69.70
N LYS A 305 32.82 21.13 -69.28
CA LYS A 305 32.85 21.55 -67.87
C LYS A 305 31.45 21.90 -67.36
N ILE A 306 30.66 22.65 -68.14
CA ILE A 306 29.27 23.01 -67.80
C ILE A 306 28.42 21.75 -67.61
N ASP A 307 28.56 20.76 -68.49
CA ASP A 307 27.78 19.53 -68.42
C ASP A 307 28.22 18.59 -67.28
N SER A 308 29.49 18.64 -66.88
CA SER A 308 29.96 17.98 -65.65
C SER A 308 29.33 18.62 -64.42
N LEU A 309 29.41 19.94 -64.28
CA LEU A 309 28.85 20.68 -63.14
C LEU A 309 27.33 20.54 -63.04
N LYS A 310 26.60 20.48 -64.17
CA LYS A 310 25.16 20.20 -64.17
C LYS A 310 24.84 18.83 -63.58
N ARG A 311 25.61 17.79 -63.93
CA ARG A 311 25.42 16.43 -63.38
C ARG A 311 25.67 16.40 -61.87
N GLU A 312 26.69 17.12 -61.40
CA GLU A 312 26.95 17.29 -59.96
C GLU A 312 25.80 18.02 -59.25
N LEU A 313 25.28 19.10 -59.86
CA LEU A 313 24.14 19.84 -59.33
C LEU A 313 22.87 18.98 -59.25
N GLU A 314 22.59 18.17 -60.28
CA GLU A 314 21.46 17.23 -60.29
C GLU A 314 21.59 16.16 -59.20
N ALA A 315 22.77 15.55 -59.06
CA ALA A 315 23.03 14.57 -58.02
C ALA A 315 22.86 15.17 -56.61
N SER A 316 23.37 16.37 -56.39
CA SER A 316 23.23 17.08 -55.12
C SER A 316 21.76 17.46 -54.82
N ASN A 317 20.99 17.91 -55.82
CA ASN A 317 19.56 18.18 -55.64
C ASN A 317 18.79 16.92 -55.19
N LEU A 318 19.10 15.75 -55.75
CA LEU A 318 18.47 14.49 -55.32
C LEU A 318 18.77 14.17 -53.84
N ILE A 319 19.98 14.49 -53.36
CA ILE A 319 20.34 14.34 -51.94
C ILE A 319 19.55 15.32 -51.07
N ILE A 320 19.41 16.57 -51.52
CA ILE A 320 18.63 17.62 -50.84
C ILE A 320 17.16 17.20 -50.70
N ASP A 321 16.53 16.71 -51.77
CA ASP A 321 15.13 16.25 -51.76
C ASP A 321 14.92 15.10 -50.75
N ASN A 322 15.84 14.13 -50.75
CA ASN A 322 15.80 13.01 -49.79
C ASN A 322 15.99 13.48 -48.34
N LYS A 323 16.91 14.43 -48.10
CA LYS A 323 17.09 15.04 -46.77
C LYS A 323 15.86 15.83 -46.34
N GLU A 324 15.23 16.59 -47.24
CA GLU A 324 14.01 17.34 -46.94
C GLU A 324 12.85 16.41 -46.54
N ALA A 325 12.65 15.31 -47.28
CA ALA A 325 11.66 14.29 -46.95
C ALA A 325 11.93 13.65 -45.58
N THR A 326 13.20 13.41 -45.25
CA THR A 326 13.63 12.83 -43.98
C THR A 326 13.37 13.79 -42.83
N ILE A 327 13.74 15.06 -42.99
CA ILE A 327 13.48 16.14 -42.02
C ILE A 327 11.98 16.28 -41.76
N LYS A 328 11.14 16.33 -42.81
CA LYS A 328 9.68 16.40 -42.69
C LYS A 328 9.10 15.23 -41.89
N LYS A 329 9.59 14.01 -42.12
CA LYS A 329 9.15 12.82 -41.39
C LYS A 329 9.53 12.92 -39.90
N LYS A 330 10.77 13.33 -39.60
CA LYS A 330 11.22 13.47 -38.22
C LYS A 330 10.53 14.61 -37.49
N ASP A 331 10.29 15.75 -38.15
CA ASP A 331 9.53 16.86 -37.56
C ASP A 331 8.11 16.41 -37.18
N ALA A 332 7.43 15.63 -38.02
CA ALA A 332 6.11 15.07 -37.70
C ALA A 332 6.16 14.09 -36.50
N GLU A 333 7.21 13.28 -36.39
CA GLU A 333 7.41 12.37 -35.25
C GLU A 333 7.73 13.14 -33.95
N ILE A 334 8.52 14.21 -34.05
CA ILE A 334 8.80 15.13 -32.93
C ILE A 334 7.49 15.75 -32.42
N GLU A 335 6.64 16.29 -33.29
CA GLU A 335 5.35 16.87 -32.88
C GLU A 335 4.44 15.84 -32.17
N LEU A 336 4.45 14.59 -32.62
CA LEU A 336 3.67 13.52 -32.03
C LEU A 336 4.22 13.13 -30.65
N LEU A 337 5.55 13.05 -30.51
CA LEU A 337 6.22 12.81 -29.23
C LEU A 337 6.05 13.97 -28.25
N GLU A 338 6.02 15.22 -28.73
CA GLU A 338 5.73 16.40 -27.89
C GLU A 338 4.32 16.35 -27.33
N ARG A 339 3.32 16.08 -28.18
CA ARG A 339 1.93 15.90 -27.73
C ARG A 339 1.79 14.76 -26.74
N GLU A 340 2.40 13.61 -27.02
CA GLU A 340 2.36 12.47 -26.09
C GLU A 340 3.05 12.81 -24.76
N LYS A 341 4.20 13.50 -24.81
CA LYS A 341 4.92 13.96 -23.61
C LYS A 341 4.09 14.94 -22.79
N GLU A 342 3.43 15.91 -23.41
CA GLU A 342 2.55 16.90 -22.76
C GLU A 342 1.37 16.20 -22.05
N ASP A 343 0.69 15.29 -22.77
CA ASP A 343 -0.42 14.50 -22.24
C ASP A 343 0.02 13.62 -21.07
N LYS A 344 1.15 12.91 -21.21
CA LYS A 344 1.70 12.07 -20.15
C LYS A 344 2.18 12.88 -18.96
N ASN A 345 2.77 14.06 -19.17
CA ASN A 345 3.14 14.96 -18.08
C ASN A 345 1.91 15.47 -17.32
N THR A 346 0.85 15.85 -18.03
CA THR A 346 -0.40 16.31 -17.42
C THR A 346 -1.07 15.18 -16.63
N GLN A 347 -1.10 13.96 -17.18
CA GLN A 347 -1.56 12.76 -16.47
C GLN A 347 -0.69 12.48 -15.24
N LEU A 348 0.64 12.57 -15.37
CA LEU A 348 1.58 12.37 -14.27
C LEU A 348 1.35 13.40 -13.16
N THR A 349 1.17 14.68 -13.47
CA THR A 349 0.94 15.72 -12.44
C THR A 349 -0.35 15.45 -11.67
N LYS A 350 -1.45 15.13 -12.37
CA LYS A 350 -2.74 14.80 -11.73
C LYS A 350 -2.64 13.55 -10.85
N ILE A 351 -2.00 12.50 -11.34
CA ILE A 351 -1.80 11.26 -10.58
C ILE A 351 -0.87 11.52 -9.40
N GLN A 352 0.22 12.26 -9.57
CA GLN A 352 1.17 12.59 -8.50
C GLN A 352 0.52 13.41 -7.39
N SER A 353 -0.28 14.44 -7.72
CA SER A 353 -0.98 15.22 -6.70
C SER A 353 -2.02 14.37 -5.97
N GLY A 354 -2.80 13.57 -6.71
CA GLY A 354 -3.82 12.68 -6.13
C GLY A 354 -3.21 11.59 -5.23
N THR A 355 -2.20 10.87 -5.73
CA THR A 355 -1.50 9.83 -4.95
C THR A 355 -0.72 10.42 -3.78
N SER A 356 -0.12 11.61 -3.90
CA SER A 356 0.55 12.26 -2.78
C SER A 356 -0.43 12.67 -1.68
N GLN A 357 -1.64 13.11 -2.06
CA GLN A 357 -2.69 13.41 -1.10
C GLN A 357 -3.23 12.12 -0.45
N GLU A 358 -3.52 11.08 -1.23
CA GLU A 358 -3.99 9.79 -0.73
C GLU A 358 -2.95 9.15 0.22
N MET A 359 -1.66 9.19 -0.12
CA MET A 359 -0.59 8.71 0.76
C MET A 359 -0.52 9.49 2.07
N LYS A 360 -0.73 10.81 2.04
CA LYS A 360 -0.76 11.64 3.26
C LYS A 360 -1.93 11.27 4.15
N GLU A 361 -3.13 11.14 3.59
CA GLU A 361 -4.34 10.72 4.31
C GLU A 361 -4.18 9.31 4.92
N LEU A 362 -3.56 8.39 4.17
CA LEU A 362 -3.23 7.05 4.67
C LEU A 362 -2.22 7.09 5.81
N HIS A 363 -1.15 7.88 5.68
CA HIS A 363 -0.14 8.05 6.74
C HIS A 363 -0.76 8.65 8.01
N ASP A 364 -1.59 9.69 7.87
CA ASP A 364 -2.30 10.31 8.98
C ASP A 364 -3.24 9.30 9.66
N THR A 365 -3.94 8.47 8.88
CA THR A 365 -4.81 7.40 9.38
C THR A 365 -4.02 6.31 10.12
N ILE A 366 -2.91 5.85 9.54
CA ILE A 366 -2.01 4.86 10.17
C ILE A 366 -1.51 5.39 11.51
N LYS A 367 -1.08 6.66 11.56
CA LYS A 367 -0.60 7.29 12.79
C LYS A 367 -1.67 7.30 13.89
N VAL A 368 -2.90 7.68 13.55
CA VAL A 368 -4.04 7.66 14.50
C VAL A 368 -4.28 6.24 15.02
N LEU A 369 -4.33 5.24 14.13
CA LEU A 369 -4.52 3.85 14.50
C LEU A 369 -3.37 3.30 15.35
N GLU A 370 -2.13 3.70 15.08
CA GLU A 370 -0.98 3.32 15.90
C GLU A 370 -1.06 3.93 17.30
N ASP A 371 -1.46 5.19 17.42
CA ASP A 371 -1.63 5.87 18.70
C ASP A 371 -2.78 5.24 19.52
N GLU A 372 -3.91 4.93 18.89
CA GLU A 372 -5.02 4.18 19.52
C GLU A 372 -4.60 2.78 19.95
N ARG A 373 -3.88 2.05 19.08
CA ARG A 373 -3.35 0.73 19.41
C ARG A 373 -2.40 0.78 20.60
N ARG A 374 -1.54 1.81 20.70
CA ARG A 374 -0.66 2.02 21.87
C ARG A 374 -1.46 2.25 23.16
N LYS A 375 -2.51 3.08 23.11
CA LYS A 375 -3.40 3.32 24.27
C LYS A 375 -4.08 2.03 24.72
N LEU A 376 -4.67 1.27 23.80
CA LEU A 376 -5.33 0.00 24.12
C LEU A 376 -4.35 -1.05 24.67
N LEU A 377 -3.10 -1.08 24.19
CA LEU A 377 -2.06 -1.95 24.74
C LEU A 377 -1.70 -1.56 26.18
N LEU A 378 -1.65 -0.26 26.49
CA LEU A 378 -1.41 0.23 27.84
C LEU A 378 -2.57 -0.15 28.77
N GLU A 379 -3.81 0.14 28.38
CA GLU A 379 -5.01 -0.25 29.15
C GLU A 379 -5.06 -1.77 29.37
N LYS A 380 -4.74 -2.57 28.35
CA LYS A 380 -4.65 -4.01 28.47
C LYS A 380 -3.64 -4.43 29.55
N SER A 381 -2.45 -3.83 29.56
CA SER A 381 -1.41 -4.14 30.56
C SER A 381 -1.81 -3.74 31.98
N GLU A 382 -2.54 -2.63 32.13
CA GLU A 382 -3.08 -2.19 33.42
C GLU A 382 -4.15 -3.15 33.94
N ILE A 383 -5.07 -3.59 33.07
CA ILE A 383 -6.09 -4.59 33.40
C ILE A 383 -5.44 -5.92 33.78
N GLU A 384 -4.43 -6.37 33.03
CA GLU A 384 -3.68 -7.60 33.34
C GLU A 384 -3.02 -7.50 34.72
N ARG A 385 -2.38 -6.37 35.03
CA ARG A 385 -1.79 -6.13 36.36
C ARG A 385 -2.83 -6.13 37.47
N ALA A 386 -3.96 -5.42 37.27
CA ALA A 386 -5.04 -5.37 38.25
C ALA A 386 -5.66 -6.75 38.50
N ARG A 387 -5.86 -7.55 37.43
CA ARG A 387 -6.31 -8.93 37.51
C ARG A 387 -5.31 -9.78 38.30
N ASP A 388 -4.02 -9.70 37.99
CA ASP A 388 -3.00 -10.49 38.66
C ASP A 388 -2.86 -10.12 40.15
N GLU A 389 -3.01 -8.84 40.50
CA GLU A 389 -3.09 -8.38 41.89
C GLU A 389 -4.35 -8.88 42.61
N ALA A 390 -5.51 -8.80 41.96
CA ALA A 390 -6.76 -9.35 42.50
C ALA A 390 -6.67 -10.86 42.70
N GLN A 391 -6.07 -11.59 41.75
CA GLN A 391 -5.84 -13.02 41.85
C GLN A 391 -4.91 -13.35 43.02
N LYS A 392 -3.81 -12.61 43.20
CA LYS A 392 -2.91 -12.78 44.36
C LYS A 392 -3.65 -12.56 45.68
N LYS A 393 -4.47 -11.51 45.77
CA LYS A 393 -5.30 -11.25 46.96
C LYS A 393 -6.29 -12.40 47.21
N PHE A 394 -6.97 -12.86 46.17
CA PHE A 394 -7.90 -13.98 46.27
C PHE A 394 -7.21 -15.26 46.73
N THR A 395 -6.06 -15.61 46.17
CA THR A 395 -5.29 -16.80 46.58
C THR A 395 -4.81 -16.70 48.02
N LYS A 396 -4.40 -15.49 48.47
CA LYS A 396 -4.01 -15.27 49.86
C LYS A 396 -5.21 -15.44 50.79
N ASN A 397 -6.33 -14.78 50.52
CA ASN A 397 -7.55 -14.89 51.32
C ASN A 397 -8.06 -16.34 51.39
N LYS A 398 -7.97 -17.09 50.29
CA LYS A 398 -8.30 -18.50 50.26
C LYS A 398 -7.40 -19.30 51.21
N SER A 399 -6.08 -19.10 51.13
CA SER A 399 -5.12 -19.75 52.03
C SER A 399 -5.37 -19.40 53.50
N ASP A 400 -5.68 -18.13 53.79
CA ASP A 400 -5.98 -17.68 55.15
C ASP A 400 -7.28 -18.35 55.67
N LEU A 401 -8.32 -18.47 54.82
CA LEU A 401 -9.54 -19.20 55.14
C LEU A 401 -9.31 -20.70 55.33
N ASP A 402 -8.52 -21.33 54.47
CA ASP A 402 -8.17 -22.75 54.59
C ASP A 402 -7.47 -23.01 55.94
N ASN A 403 -6.53 -22.14 56.34
CA ASN A 403 -5.86 -22.20 57.65
C ASN A 403 -6.85 -22.03 58.82
N ILE A 404 -7.80 -21.08 58.73
CA ILE A 404 -8.82 -20.89 59.77
C ILE A 404 -9.72 -22.12 59.88
N VAL A 405 -10.17 -22.69 58.75
CA VAL A 405 -10.98 -23.90 58.73
C VAL A 405 -10.23 -25.08 59.37
N GLU A 406 -8.94 -25.21 59.09
CA GLU A 406 -8.10 -26.26 59.69
C GLU A 406 -7.93 -26.06 61.20
N GLN A 407 -7.75 -24.82 61.68
CA GLN A 407 -7.77 -24.51 63.12
C GLN A 407 -9.11 -24.88 63.78
N TYR A 408 -10.24 -24.53 63.17
CA TYR A 408 -11.55 -24.90 63.71
C TYR A 408 -11.77 -26.41 63.77
N LYS A 409 -11.29 -27.16 62.76
CA LYS A 409 -11.34 -28.62 62.78
C LYS A 409 -10.51 -29.21 63.92
N ASN A 410 -9.27 -28.75 64.09
CA ASN A 410 -8.41 -29.22 65.18
C ASN A 410 -9.03 -28.92 66.56
N ASN A 411 -9.58 -27.71 66.75
CA ASN A 411 -10.27 -27.35 67.99
C ASN A 411 -11.52 -28.20 68.21
N GLN A 412 -12.27 -28.53 67.15
CA GLN A 412 -13.42 -29.43 67.24
C GLN A 412 -12.99 -30.83 67.66
N ASP A 413 -11.93 -31.38 67.07
CA ASP A 413 -11.40 -32.71 67.39
C ASP A 413 -10.90 -32.78 68.85
N GLU A 414 -10.21 -31.74 69.33
CA GLU A 414 -9.78 -31.61 70.73
C GLU A 414 -10.99 -31.56 71.69
N LEU A 415 -12.02 -30.78 71.36
CA LEU A 415 -13.23 -30.67 72.17
C LEU A 415 -14.02 -31.98 72.19
N GLU A 416 -14.15 -32.66 71.05
CA GLU A 416 -14.80 -33.98 70.96
C GLU A 416 -14.06 -35.01 71.81
N THR A 417 -12.72 -34.99 71.78
CA THR A 417 -11.89 -35.87 72.62
C THR A 417 -12.15 -35.61 74.10
N THR A 418 -12.09 -34.33 74.52
CA THR A 418 -12.36 -33.92 75.91
C THR A 418 -13.76 -34.31 76.37
N LEU A 419 -14.78 -34.12 75.52
CA LEU A 419 -16.16 -34.50 75.84
C LEU A 419 -16.31 -36.03 75.99
N ARG A 420 -15.67 -36.83 75.13
CA ARG A 420 -15.68 -38.29 75.25
C ARG A 420 -15.05 -38.77 76.56
N GLU A 421 -13.92 -38.19 76.95
CA GLU A 421 -13.28 -38.50 78.23
C GLU A 421 -14.19 -38.15 79.40
N ARG A 422 -14.82 -36.97 79.38
CA ARG A 422 -15.73 -36.55 80.45
C ARG A 422 -17.00 -37.40 80.53
N ILE A 423 -17.57 -37.81 79.40
CA ILE A 423 -18.70 -38.74 79.37
C ILE A 423 -18.31 -40.06 80.04
N LYS A 424 -17.14 -40.61 79.71
CA LYS A 424 -16.65 -41.85 80.30
C LYS A 424 -16.48 -41.75 81.82
N GLU A 425 -15.89 -40.65 82.31
CA GLU A 425 -15.80 -40.39 83.76
C GLU A 425 -17.17 -40.36 84.43
N LEU A 426 -18.15 -39.66 83.83
CA LEU A 426 -19.51 -39.58 84.37
C LEU A 426 -20.25 -40.92 84.31
N GLU A 427 -19.99 -41.75 83.30
CA GLU A 427 -20.53 -43.11 83.22
C GLU A 427 -19.96 -44.01 84.33
N ASP A 428 -18.66 -43.91 84.61
CA ASP A 428 -18.00 -44.64 85.69
C ASP A 428 -18.50 -44.18 87.07
N ASP A 429 -18.65 -42.87 87.29
CA ASP A 429 -19.24 -42.30 88.51
C ASP A 429 -20.67 -42.79 88.73
N ASN A 430 -21.53 -42.75 87.70
CA ASN A 430 -22.91 -43.24 87.77
C ASN A 430 -22.96 -44.73 88.10
N ARG A 431 -22.05 -45.53 87.55
CA ARG A 431 -21.95 -46.96 87.86
C ARG A 431 -21.62 -47.17 89.34
N MET A 432 -20.68 -46.42 89.89
CA MET A 432 -20.34 -46.48 91.32
C MET A 432 -21.50 -46.07 92.23
N ILE A 433 -22.17 -44.96 91.91
CA ILE A 433 -23.34 -44.48 92.66
C ILE A 433 -24.45 -45.52 92.66
N LYS A 434 -24.72 -46.14 91.50
CA LYS A 434 -25.74 -47.17 91.36
C LYS A 434 -25.46 -48.38 92.25
N THR A 435 -24.23 -48.91 92.22
CA THR A 435 -23.85 -50.04 93.08
C THR A 435 -24.00 -49.70 94.56
N ARG A 436 -23.60 -48.50 94.98
CA ARG A 436 -23.75 -48.05 96.37
C ARG A 436 -25.22 -47.98 96.80
N PHE A 437 -26.10 -47.42 95.97
CA PHE A 437 -27.53 -47.38 96.29
C PHE A 437 -28.16 -48.79 96.33
N GLU A 438 -27.73 -49.70 95.45
CA GLU A 438 -28.17 -51.10 95.49
C GLU A 438 -27.77 -51.78 96.81
N ASP A 439 -26.56 -51.52 97.31
CA ASP A 439 -26.11 -52.02 98.61
C ASP A 439 -26.93 -51.43 99.78
N GLU A 440 -27.16 -50.12 99.80
CA GLU A 440 -27.96 -49.44 100.83
C GLU A 440 -29.42 -49.94 100.85
N ILE A 441 -30.04 -50.17 99.69
CA ILE A 441 -31.40 -50.74 99.60
C ILE A 441 -31.46 -52.17 100.17
N ASN A 442 -30.44 -52.98 99.93
CA ASN A 442 -30.41 -54.35 100.42
C ASN A 442 -30.27 -54.41 101.95
N GLU A 443 -29.50 -53.50 102.55
CA GLU A 443 -29.37 -53.37 104.00
C GLU A 443 -30.73 -52.98 104.64
N GLU A 444 -31.41 -51.97 104.10
CA GLU A 444 -32.72 -51.53 104.60
C GLU A 444 -33.81 -52.61 104.47
N ARG A 445 -33.79 -53.42 103.40
CA ARG A 445 -34.69 -54.57 103.27
C ARG A 445 -34.51 -55.58 104.40
N SER A 446 -33.26 -55.87 104.79
CA SER A 446 -32.97 -56.79 105.89
C SER A 446 -33.49 -56.26 107.23
N ASN A 447 -33.33 -54.96 107.48
CA ASN A 447 -33.84 -54.31 108.69
C ASN A 447 -35.39 -54.39 108.78
N ASN A 448 -36.08 -54.19 107.66
CA ASN A 448 -37.55 -54.22 107.64
C ASN A 448 -38.13 -55.63 107.88
N GLU A 449 -37.46 -56.68 107.40
CA GLU A 449 -37.82 -58.08 107.71
C GLU A 449 -37.73 -58.37 109.21
N GLN A 450 -36.68 -57.87 109.88
CA GLN A 450 -36.52 -58.03 111.33
C GLN A 450 -37.64 -57.34 112.12
N LEU A 451 -38.01 -56.10 111.74
CA LEU A 451 -39.09 -55.34 112.38
C LEU A 451 -40.46 -56.03 112.21
N SER A 452 -40.75 -56.54 111.00
CA SER A 452 -42.00 -57.25 110.71
C SER A 452 -42.19 -58.50 111.59
N SER A 453 -41.10 -59.21 111.90
CA SER A 453 -41.14 -60.38 112.80
C SER A 453 -41.49 -60.02 114.25
N LYS A 454 -41.10 -58.81 114.71
CA LYS A 454 -41.41 -58.32 116.06
C LYS A 454 -42.88 -57.91 116.18
N LEU A 455 -43.44 -57.27 115.15
CA LEU A 455 -44.85 -56.86 115.12
C LEU A 455 -45.82 -58.05 115.29
N ARG A 456 -45.57 -59.17 114.59
CA ARG A 456 -46.41 -60.38 114.74
C ARG A 456 -46.49 -60.90 116.18
N LYS A 457 -45.40 -60.83 116.94
CA LYS A 457 -45.38 -61.33 118.32
C LYS A 457 -46.21 -60.48 119.28
N LEU A 458 -46.34 -59.18 119.01
CA LEU A 458 -47.15 -58.27 119.83
C LEU A 458 -48.65 -58.47 119.56
N ASP A 459 -49.04 -58.71 118.30
CA ASP A 459 -50.44 -58.95 117.92
C ASP A 459 -51.02 -60.20 118.61
N ASP A 460 -50.24 -61.28 118.71
CA ASP A 460 -50.65 -62.50 119.40
C ASP A 460 -50.92 -62.27 120.91
N GLN A 461 -50.20 -61.33 121.55
CA GLN A 461 -50.38 -61.00 122.97
C GLN A 461 -51.66 -60.20 123.21
N ILE A 462 -51.99 -59.25 122.33
CA ILE A 462 -53.20 -58.42 122.45
C ILE A 462 -54.45 -59.30 122.41
N SER A 463 -54.52 -60.25 121.47
CA SER A 463 -55.68 -61.15 121.31
C SER A 463 -56.01 -61.98 122.56
N LEU A 464 -55.01 -62.33 123.38
CA LEU A 464 -55.24 -63.12 124.59
C LEU A 464 -55.88 -62.30 125.71
N LEU A 465 -55.49 -61.03 125.86
CA LEU A 465 -55.99 -60.14 126.91
C LEU A 465 -57.45 -59.75 126.69
N GLU A 466 -57.84 -59.49 125.45
CA GLU A 466 -59.24 -59.14 125.11
C GLU A 466 -60.23 -60.23 125.52
N LYS A 467 -59.84 -61.50 125.38
CA LYS A 467 -60.67 -62.64 125.78
C LYS A 467 -60.93 -62.70 127.29
N GLN A 468 -59.91 -62.39 128.10
CA GLN A 468 -60.03 -62.42 129.57
C GLN A 468 -60.98 -61.33 130.10
N GLN A 469 -60.99 -60.15 129.46
CA GLN A 469 -61.86 -59.05 129.86
C GLN A 469 -63.35 -59.38 129.68
N SER A 470 -63.70 -60.08 128.60
CA SER A 470 -65.10 -60.45 128.29
C SER A 470 -65.72 -61.35 129.37
N ASP A 471 -64.98 -62.34 129.88
CA ASP A 471 -65.51 -63.31 130.85
C ASP A 471 -65.79 -62.69 132.23
N PHE A 472 -65.07 -61.63 132.61
CA PHE A 472 -65.29 -60.95 133.88
C PHE A 472 -66.56 -60.11 133.90
N LEU A 473 -66.90 -59.46 132.78
CA LEU A 473 -68.09 -58.60 132.69
C LEU A 473 -69.40 -59.38 132.86
N THR A 474 -69.50 -60.58 132.29
CA THR A 474 -70.69 -61.44 132.42
C THR A 474 -70.95 -61.91 133.85
N PHE A 475 -69.90 -62.16 134.64
CA PHE A 475 -70.05 -62.52 136.05
C PHE A 475 -70.64 -61.38 136.89
N LYS A 476 -70.19 -60.14 136.66
CA LYS A 476 -70.66 -58.94 137.37
C LYS A 476 -72.17 -58.74 137.25
N ASP A 477 -72.73 -58.87 136.04
CA ASP A 477 -74.15 -58.62 135.78
C ASP A 477 -75.09 -59.60 136.51
N THR A 478 -74.65 -60.84 136.69
CA THR A 478 -75.45 -61.90 137.34
C THR A 478 -75.74 -61.58 138.83
N ILE A 479 -74.76 -61.01 139.54
CA ILE A 479 -74.89 -60.64 140.96
C ILE A 479 -75.92 -59.52 141.12
N ILE A 480 -75.85 -58.50 140.26
CA ILE A 480 -76.74 -57.34 140.25
C ILE A 480 -78.21 -57.76 140.10
N VAL A 481 -78.52 -58.66 139.16
CA VAL A 481 -79.89 -59.12 138.89
C VAL A 481 -80.48 -59.84 140.12
N THR A 482 -79.68 -60.65 140.81
CA THR A 482 -80.12 -61.45 141.94
C THR A 482 -80.47 -60.58 143.16
N ALA A 483 -79.64 -59.59 143.48
CA ALA A 483 -79.85 -58.69 144.62
C ALA A 483 -81.13 -57.84 144.45
N LYS A 484 -81.41 -57.33 143.24
CA LYS A 484 -82.66 -56.60 142.95
C LYS A 484 -83.92 -57.41 143.23
N LYS A 485 -83.91 -58.70 142.89
CA LYS A 485 -85.07 -59.58 143.07
C LYS A 485 -85.41 -59.80 144.55
N MET A 486 -84.40 -59.85 145.43
CA MET A 486 -84.60 -60.02 146.86
C MET A 486 -85.22 -58.80 147.54
N LEU A 487 -84.84 -57.57 147.15
CA LEU A 487 -85.41 -56.34 147.71
C LEU A 487 -86.91 -56.21 147.43
N LYS A 488 -87.36 -56.61 146.24
CA LYS A 488 -88.77 -56.55 145.84
C LYS A 488 -89.68 -57.44 146.71
N ASN A 489 -89.15 -58.56 147.22
CA ASN A 489 -89.94 -59.49 148.04
C ASN A 489 -90.23 -58.97 149.46
N PHE A 490 -89.57 -57.88 149.90
CA PHE A 490 -89.78 -57.32 151.24
C PHE A 490 -91.02 -56.42 151.35
N GLU A 491 -91.54 -55.87 150.25
CA GLU A 491 -92.69 -54.93 150.26
C GLU A 491 -93.98 -55.46 150.94
N PRO A 492 -94.44 -56.71 150.71
CA PRO A 492 -95.69 -57.20 151.31
C PRO A 492 -95.60 -57.38 152.83
N ILE A 493 -94.40 -57.63 153.36
CA ILE A 493 -94.17 -57.89 154.78
C ILE A 493 -94.27 -56.59 155.58
N GLU A 494 -93.79 -55.48 155.00
CA GLU A 494 -93.82 -54.14 155.60
C GLU A 494 -95.26 -53.65 155.85
N SER A 495 -96.18 -53.96 154.94
CA SER A 495 -97.62 -53.62 155.07
C SER A 495 -98.32 -54.32 156.23
N ASN A 496 -97.95 -55.58 156.55
CA ASN A 496 -98.59 -56.34 157.63
C ASN A 496 -98.12 -55.93 159.02
N LEU A 497 -96.99 -55.22 159.09
CA LEU A 497 -96.41 -54.68 160.32
C LEU A 497 -96.73 -53.19 160.46
N SER A 498 -97.91 -52.78 160.01
CA SER A 498 -98.38 -51.38 160.07
C SER A 498 -99.50 -51.21 161.10
N CYS A 499 -99.52 -50.05 161.74
CA CYS A 499 -100.48 -49.66 162.75
C CYS A 499 -101.87 -49.56 162.15
N LEU A 500 -102.87 -50.17 162.79
CA LEU A 500 -104.24 -50.08 162.31
C LEU A 500 -104.78 -48.64 162.27
N SER A 501 -104.29 -47.77 163.16
CA SER A 501 -104.82 -46.42 163.34
C SER A 501 -104.06 -45.36 162.54
N CYS A 502 -102.72 -45.43 162.42
CA CYS A 502 -101.96 -44.46 161.62
C CYS A 502 -101.46 -45.00 160.28
N LEU A 503 -101.58 -46.30 160.01
CA LEU A 503 -101.06 -47.00 158.82
C LEU A 503 -99.53 -46.88 158.64
N GLU A 504 -98.82 -46.33 159.61
CA GLU A 504 -97.36 -46.33 159.66
C GLU A 504 -96.85 -47.64 160.26
N PHE A 505 -95.60 -47.99 159.98
CA PHE A 505 -94.95 -49.17 160.56
C PHE A 505 -95.07 -49.16 162.09
N LEU A 506 -95.41 -50.30 162.70
CA LEU A 506 -95.74 -50.40 164.12
C LEU A 506 -94.58 -49.95 165.01
N GLU A 507 -94.89 -49.03 165.93
CA GLU A 507 -94.01 -48.54 166.99
C GLU A 507 -94.73 -48.69 168.33
N ASP A 508 -94.09 -49.38 169.27
CA ASP A 508 -94.65 -49.75 170.58
C ASP A 508 -96.07 -50.34 170.45
N PRO A 509 -96.21 -51.51 169.80
CA PRO A 509 -97.51 -52.07 169.44
C PRO A 509 -98.31 -52.51 170.69
N LEU A 510 -99.48 -51.88 170.85
CA LEU A 510 -100.51 -52.28 171.79
C LEU A 510 -101.58 -53.11 171.09
N MET A 511 -101.95 -54.22 171.69
CA MET A 511 -102.91 -55.17 171.17
C MET A 511 -104.31 -54.92 171.76
N LEU A 512 -105.28 -54.81 170.87
CA LEU A 512 -106.70 -54.78 171.18
C LEU A 512 -107.20 -56.21 171.44
N ILE A 513 -108.33 -56.40 172.13
CA ILE A 513 -108.87 -57.75 172.40
C ILE A 513 -109.27 -58.51 171.11
N CYS A 514 -109.43 -57.80 170.00
CA CYS A 514 -109.66 -58.39 168.68
C CYS A 514 -108.38 -58.87 167.98
N GLY A 515 -107.19 -58.71 168.59
CA GLY A 515 -105.90 -59.13 168.06
C GLY A 515 -105.20 -58.12 167.14
N HIS A 516 -105.87 -57.04 166.74
CA HIS A 516 -105.24 -55.96 165.99
C HIS A 516 -104.35 -55.10 166.87
N SER A 517 -103.27 -54.58 166.26
CA SER A 517 -102.28 -53.77 166.96
C SER A 517 -102.36 -52.31 166.53
N ILE A 518 -102.38 -51.43 167.51
CA ILE A 518 -102.23 -49.98 167.34
C ILE A 518 -100.95 -49.53 168.03
N CYS A 519 -100.35 -48.42 167.60
CA CYS A 519 -99.19 -47.89 168.30
C CYS A 519 -99.62 -47.34 169.66
N LEU A 520 -98.71 -47.35 170.64
CA LEU A 520 -98.89 -46.70 171.93
C LEU A 520 -99.32 -45.24 171.78
N LYS A 521 -98.76 -44.54 170.78
CA LYS A 521 -99.14 -43.16 170.43
C LYS A 521 -100.60 -43.06 169.99
N CYS A 522 -101.05 -43.97 169.13
CA CYS A 522 -102.42 -44.00 168.63
C CYS A 522 -103.41 -44.31 169.76
N PHE A 523 -103.08 -45.25 170.63
CA PHE A 523 -103.86 -45.53 171.85
C PHE A 523 -104.08 -44.29 172.73
N LYS A 524 -103.02 -43.56 173.05
CA LYS A 524 -103.08 -42.34 173.89
C LYS A 524 -103.95 -41.22 173.29
N THR A 525 -104.16 -41.26 171.98
CA THR A 525 -104.94 -40.24 171.26
C THR A 525 -106.44 -40.52 171.29
N HIS A 526 -106.83 -41.80 171.28
CA HIS A 526 -108.22 -42.24 171.09
C HIS A 526 -108.94 -42.70 172.35
N SER A 527 -108.27 -42.79 173.49
CA SER A 527 -108.87 -43.18 174.78
C SER A 527 -108.26 -42.39 175.93
N ASP A 528 -109.03 -42.15 177.00
CA ASP A 528 -108.51 -41.52 178.22
C ASP A 528 -107.59 -42.50 178.96
N PRO A 529 -106.25 -42.28 178.99
CA PRO A 529 -105.30 -43.22 179.57
C PRO A 529 -105.45 -43.38 181.09
N GLN A 530 -106.10 -42.44 181.78
CA GLN A 530 -106.25 -42.45 183.25
C GLN A 530 -107.54 -43.13 183.71
N SER A 531 -108.53 -43.27 182.83
CA SER A 531 -109.78 -43.97 183.12
C SER A 531 -109.68 -45.46 182.76
N LYS A 532 -109.80 -46.33 183.77
CA LYS A 532 -109.77 -47.80 183.60
C LYS A 532 -110.98 -48.33 182.81
N ASP A 533 -112.06 -47.55 182.76
CA ASP A 533 -113.29 -47.89 182.06
C ASP A 533 -113.41 -47.16 180.70
N SER A 534 -112.41 -46.36 180.30
CA SER A 534 -112.33 -45.80 178.95
C SER A 534 -112.11 -46.90 177.92
N ILE A 535 -112.67 -46.70 176.74
CA ILE A 535 -112.83 -47.72 175.71
C ILE A 535 -112.04 -47.30 174.48
N VAL A 536 -111.27 -48.23 173.91
CA VAL A 536 -110.63 -48.10 172.62
C VAL A 536 -111.41 -48.92 171.62
N PHE A 537 -111.83 -48.28 170.54
CA PHE A 537 -112.57 -48.93 169.48
C PHE A 537 -111.61 -49.45 168.41
N CYS A 538 -111.71 -50.74 168.10
CA CYS A 538 -111.09 -51.25 166.89
C CYS A 538 -111.92 -50.85 165.67
N GLU A 539 -111.37 -50.02 164.78
CA GLU A 539 -112.08 -49.56 163.58
C GLU A 539 -112.40 -50.70 162.60
N GLU A 540 -111.52 -51.71 162.50
CA GLU A 540 -111.75 -52.86 161.61
C GLU A 540 -112.73 -53.89 162.20
N CYS A 541 -112.61 -54.22 163.49
CA CYS A 541 -113.42 -55.28 164.10
C CYS A 541 -114.71 -54.78 164.76
N ARG A 542 -114.83 -53.46 164.96
CA ARG A 542 -115.91 -52.81 165.72
C ARG A 542 -116.06 -53.32 167.16
N VAL A 543 -114.96 -53.82 167.72
CA VAL A 543 -114.90 -54.36 169.07
C VAL A 543 -114.33 -53.29 169.99
N GLU A 544 -115.06 -53.07 171.07
CA GLU A 544 -114.69 -52.20 172.17
C GLU A 544 -113.71 -52.93 173.09
N THR A 545 -112.48 -52.43 173.16
CA THR A 545 -111.47 -52.90 174.13
C THR A 545 -111.42 -51.91 175.28
N LYS A 546 -111.69 -52.35 176.50
CA LYS A 546 -111.45 -51.47 177.65
C LYS A 546 -109.95 -51.31 177.87
N ASN A 547 -109.53 -50.14 178.33
CA ASN A 547 -108.11 -49.86 178.61
C ASN A 547 -107.43 -50.93 179.48
N LYS A 548 -108.16 -51.48 180.46
CA LYS A 548 -107.68 -52.56 181.33
C LYS A 548 -107.40 -53.90 180.61
N GLU A 549 -107.86 -54.05 179.38
CA GLU A 549 -107.77 -55.26 178.56
C GLU A 549 -106.78 -55.09 177.39
N LEU A 550 -106.12 -53.93 177.26
CA LEU A 550 -105.01 -53.74 176.31
C LEU A 550 -103.72 -54.37 176.83
N MET A 551 -103.00 -55.01 175.92
CA MET A 551 -101.75 -55.73 176.22
C MET A 551 -100.65 -55.31 175.25
N GLU A 552 -99.44 -55.09 175.74
CA GLU A 552 -98.25 -54.89 174.88
C GLU A 552 -97.85 -56.21 174.20
N SER A 553 -97.52 -56.17 172.89
CA SER A 553 -97.10 -57.35 172.12
C SER A 553 -95.62 -57.32 171.75
N LYS A 554 -94.78 -57.93 172.59
CA LYS A 554 -93.33 -58.10 172.34
C LYS A 554 -93.00 -58.89 171.07
N VAL A 555 -93.91 -59.73 170.59
CA VAL A 555 -93.66 -60.56 169.39
C VAL A 555 -93.64 -59.70 168.12
N ILE A 556 -94.58 -58.75 168.00
CA ILE A 556 -94.67 -57.85 166.85
C ILE A 556 -93.44 -56.94 166.79
N GLU A 557 -92.99 -56.45 167.95
CA GLU A 557 -91.80 -55.62 168.09
C GLU A 557 -90.53 -56.31 167.54
N ILE A 558 -90.29 -57.57 167.93
CA ILE A 558 -89.14 -58.35 167.45
C ILE A 558 -89.18 -58.59 165.93
N LEU A 559 -90.37 -58.85 165.38
CA LEU A 559 -90.53 -59.05 163.94
C LEU A 559 -90.19 -57.77 163.16
N CYS A 560 -90.58 -56.63 163.70
CA CYS A 560 -90.29 -55.32 163.13
C CYS A 560 -88.78 -55.04 163.07
N GLU A 561 -88.03 -55.35 164.13
CA GLU A 561 -86.57 -55.18 164.17
C GLU A 561 -85.84 -56.10 163.18
N LYS A 562 -86.19 -57.39 163.14
CA LYS A 562 -85.52 -58.36 162.25
C LYS A 562 -85.69 -58.01 160.77
N PHE A 563 -86.88 -57.55 160.37
CA PHE A 563 -87.15 -57.15 159.00
C PHE A 563 -86.28 -55.96 158.55
N LYS A 564 -86.13 -54.93 159.40
CA LYS A 564 -85.27 -53.78 159.12
C LYS A 564 -83.81 -54.20 158.87
N ALA A 565 -83.29 -55.13 159.66
CA ALA A 565 -81.92 -55.63 159.49
C ALA A 565 -81.73 -56.37 158.15
N SER A 566 -82.66 -57.26 157.78
CA SER A 566 -82.56 -58.03 156.53
C SER A 566 -82.67 -57.15 155.27
N LYS A 567 -83.56 -56.15 155.26
CA LYS A 567 -83.72 -55.21 154.15
C LYS A 567 -82.44 -54.39 153.88
N LYS A 568 -81.70 -54.03 154.95
CA LYS A 568 -80.45 -53.26 154.87
C LYS A 568 -79.30 -54.04 154.21
N SER A 569 -79.07 -55.30 154.59
CA SER A 569 -77.93 -56.08 154.08
C SER A 569 -78.00 -56.33 152.57
N VAL A 570 -79.20 -56.56 152.01
CA VAL A 570 -79.36 -56.80 150.57
C VAL A 570 -79.08 -55.54 149.75
N SER A 571 -79.42 -54.35 150.26
CA SER A 571 -79.08 -53.09 149.58
C SER A 571 -77.57 -52.88 149.46
N GLN A 572 -76.79 -53.24 150.49
CA GLN A 572 -75.33 -53.06 150.46
C GLN A 572 -74.63 -53.93 149.42
N ILE A 573 -75.11 -55.17 149.20
CA ILE A 573 -74.55 -56.07 148.17
C ILE A 573 -74.77 -55.49 146.76
N MET A 574 -75.95 -54.91 146.53
CA MET A 574 -76.30 -54.28 145.25
C MET A 574 -75.37 -53.09 144.95
N ASP A 575 -75.10 -52.23 145.95
CA ASP A 575 -74.22 -51.08 145.76
C ASP A 575 -72.77 -51.49 145.46
N TYR A 576 -72.26 -52.55 146.10
CA TYR A 576 -70.90 -53.03 145.84
C TYR A 576 -70.74 -53.60 144.42
N ALA A 577 -71.66 -54.46 143.99
CA ALA A 577 -71.61 -55.07 142.66
C ALA A 577 -71.72 -54.04 141.52
N THR A 578 -72.47 -52.96 141.71
CA THR A 578 -72.61 -51.90 140.71
C THR A 578 -71.29 -51.15 140.47
N ASN A 579 -70.48 -50.99 141.51
CA ASN A 579 -69.32 -50.10 141.52
C ASN A 579 -67.96 -50.78 141.20
N LEU A 580 -67.90 -52.11 140.98
CA LEU A 580 -66.67 -52.78 140.52
C LEU A 580 -66.26 -52.37 139.08
N ARG A 581 -64.98 -52.09 138.84
CA ARG A 581 -64.38 -51.79 137.51
C ARG A 581 -63.16 -52.69 137.24
N ILE A 582 -62.91 -53.01 135.96
CA ILE A 582 -61.68 -53.67 135.46
C ILE A 582 -60.73 -52.54 135.01
N GLU A 583 -59.46 -52.55 135.42
CA GLU A 583 -58.42 -51.67 134.87
C GLU A 583 -57.70 -52.34 133.69
#